data_AF-A0A7K7X9Q2-F1
#
_entry.id   AF-A0A7K7X9Q2-F1
#
_cell.length_a   1.000
_cell.length_b   1.000
_cell.length_c   1.000
_cell.angle_alpha   90.00
_cell.angle_beta   90.00
_cell.angle_gamma   90.00
#
_symmetry.space_group_name_H-M   'P 1'
#
loop_
_entity.id
_entity.type
_entity.pdbx_description
1 polymer ?
#
loop_
_entity_poly.entity_id
_entity_poly.type
_entity_poly.pdbx_seq_one_letter_code
_entity_poly.pdbx_strand_id
1 'polypeptide(L)'
;MVNWTAEEKQLITGLWGKVNVAECGAEALARLLIVYPWTQRFFASFGNMSSPTAILGNPMVRAHGKKVLTSFGEAVKNLDSIKKCFAQLSKLHCDKLHVDPENFRLLGDILIIVLAANHGKEFSPACQAAWQKMVRVVAHALAHEYH
;
A
#
# COMPACT_ATOMS: atom_id res chain seq x y z
N MET A 1 10.07 -18.58 -0.26
CA MET A 1 10.47 -17.45 -1.12
C MET A 1 9.45 -17.35 -2.23
N VAL A 2 8.92 -16.17 -2.53
CA VAL A 2 7.91 -16.01 -3.60
C VAL A 2 8.64 -16.11 -4.93
N ASN A 3 8.12 -16.90 -5.87
CA ASN A 3 8.63 -16.95 -7.22
C ASN A 3 7.84 -15.98 -8.10
N TRP A 4 8.53 -15.17 -8.90
CA TRP A 4 7.95 -14.20 -9.83
C TRP A 4 8.29 -14.59 -11.26
N THR A 5 7.28 -14.72 -12.13
CA THR A 5 7.54 -14.93 -13.57
C THR A 5 8.09 -13.66 -14.22
N ALA A 6 8.75 -13.79 -15.37
CA ALA A 6 9.22 -12.63 -16.12
C ALA A 6 8.06 -11.69 -16.50
N GLU A 7 6.91 -12.27 -16.87
CA GLU A 7 5.69 -11.53 -17.20
C GLU A 7 5.14 -10.75 -15.99
N GLU A 8 5.07 -11.37 -14.80
CA GLU A 8 4.64 -10.68 -13.58
C GLU A 8 5.57 -9.50 -13.26
N LYS A 9 6.89 -9.69 -13.35
CA LYS A 9 7.87 -8.62 -13.14
C LYS A 9 7.66 -7.47 -14.13
N GLN A 10 7.42 -7.78 -15.40
CA GLN A 10 7.17 -6.79 -16.44
C GLN A 10 5.86 -6.02 -16.20
N LEU A 11 4.78 -6.71 -15.83
CA LEU A 11 3.48 -6.07 -15.53
C LEU A 11 3.57 -5.14 -14.32
N ILE A 12 4.26 -5.56 -13.26
CA ILE A 12 4.44 -4.75 -12.05
C ILE A 12 5.30 -3.53 -12.35
N THR A 13 6.48 -3.73 -12.93
CA THR A 13 7.42 -2.63 -13.21
C THR A 13 6.90 -1.67 -14.28
N GLY A 14 6.24 -2.20 -15.31
CA GLY A 14 5.64 -1.41 -16.39
C GLY A 14 4.51 -0.50 -15.91
N LEU A 15 3.61 -1.01 -15.05
CA LEU A 15 2.59 -0.15 -14.45
C LEU A 15 3.23 0.86 -13.49
N TRP A 16 4.16 0.42 -12.63
CA TRP A 16 4.79 1.27 -11.63
C TRP A 16 5.45 2.51 -12.24
N GLY A 17 6.06 2.39 -13.43
CA GLY A 17 6.66 3.51 -14.15
C GLY A 17 5.68 4.63 -14.53
N LYS A 18 4.36 4.38 -14.48
CA LYS A 18 3.28 5.33 -14.76
C LYS A 18 2.55 5.82 -13.52
N VAL A 19 2.80 5.23 -12.34
CA VAL A 19 2.08 5.56 -11.11
C VAL A 19 2.50 6.94 -10.60
N ASN A 20 1.54 7.85 -10.44
CA ASN A 20 1.78 9.08 -9.68
C ASN A 20 1.80 8.76 -8.18
N VAL A 21 2.99 8.55 -7.64
CA VAL A 21 3.20 8.10 -6.24
C VAL A 21 2.55 9.05 -5.22
N ALA A 22 2.54 10.36 -5.49
CA ALA A 22 1.97 11.32 -4.56
C ALA A 22 0.43 11.27 -4.57
N GLU A 23 -0.18 11.23 -5.75
CA GLU A 23 -1.64 11.23 -5.90
C GLU A 23 -2.24 9.89 -5.51
N CYS A 24 -1.77 8.78 -6.09
CA CYS A 24 -2.25 7.45 -5.78
C CYS A 24 -2.01 7.09 -4.29
N GLY A 25 -0.89 7.54 -3.72
CA GLY A 25 -0.57 7.28 -2.31
C GLY A 25 -1.49 8.03 -1.36
N ALA A 26 -1.73 9.32 -1.63
CA ALA A 26 -2.69 10.12 -0.87
C ALA A 26 -4.11 9.54 -0.98
N GLU A 27 -4.53 9.15 -2.18
CA GLU A 27 -5.85 8.57 -2.43
C GLU A 27 -6.03 7.24 -1.70
N ALA A 28 -5.05 6.34 -1.78
CA ALA A 28 -5.12 5.03 -1.11
C ALA A 28 -5.22 5.18 0.41
N LEU A 29 -4.40 6.03 1.03
CA LEU A 29 -4.47 6.24 2.49
C LEU A 29 -5.78 6.91 2.91
N ALA A 30 -6.25 7.91 2.16
CA ALA A 30 -7.54 8.55 2.45
C ALA A 30 -8.70 7.55 2.37
N ARG A 31 -8.73 6.71 1.32
CA ARG A 31 -9.75 5.66 1.15
C ARG A 31 -9.70 4.63 2.28
N LEU A 32 -8.52 4.21 2.74
CA LEU A 32 -8.39 3.33 3.91
C LEU A 32 -9.07 3.95 5.14
N LEU A 33 -8.78 5.22 5.43
CA LEU A 33 -9.32 5.92 6.61
C LEU A 33 -10.83 6.18 6.52
N ILE A 34 -11.38 6.30 5.31
CA ILE A 34 -12.82 6.54 5.09
C ILE A 34 -13.60 5.22 5.09
N VAL A 35 -13.15 4.22 4.33
CA VAL A 35 -13.86 2.94 4.17
C VAL A 35 -13.70 2.04 5.39
N TYR A 36 -12.58 2.16 6.10
CA TYR A 36 -12.27 1.40 7.30
C TYR A 36 -11.97 2.35 8.48
N PRO A 37 -12.98 3.03 9.06
CA PRO A 37 -12.78 4.13 10.01
C PRO A 37 -11.99 3.77 11.27
N TRP A 38 -12.00 2.50 11.69
CA TRP A 38 -11.20 2.05 12.84
C TRP A 38 -9.70 2.25 12.65
N THR A 39 -9.23 2.35 11.40
CA THR A 39 -7.81 2.61 11.09
C THR A 39 -7.38 4.02 11.48
N GLN A 40 -8.32 4.97 11.63
CA GLN A 40 -8.02 6.34 12.05
C GLN A 40 -7.37 6.41 13.44
N ARG A 41 -7.56 5.41 14.30
CA ARG A 41 -6.95 5.34 15.64
C ARG A 41 -5.43 5.45 15.62
N PHE A 42 -4.78 4.99 14.56
CA PHE A 42 -3.32 5.04 14.41
C PHE A 42 -2.79 6.41 13.99
N PHE A 43 -3.68 7.35 13.63
CA PHE A 43 -3.34 8.63 13.03
C PHE A 43 -3.86 9.82 13.85
N ALA A 44 -4.06 9.67 15.16
CA ALA A 44 -4.58 10.72 16.03
C ALA A 44 -3.78 12.05 15.95
N SER A 45 -2.48 11.98 15.68
CA SER A 45 -1.60 13.15 15.50
C SER A 45 -1.79 13.89 14.18
N PHE A 46 -2.60 13.38 13.24
CA PHE A 46 -2.82 14.01 11.93
C PHE A 46 -3.87 15.11 11.98
N GLY A 47 -4.45 15.39 13.14
CA GLY A 47 -5.43 16.46 13.34
C GLY A 47 -6.81 16.06 12.82
N ASN A 48 -7.48 16.99 12.13
CA ASN A 48 -8.87 16.81 11.74
C ASN A 48 -9.05 15.67 10.71
N MET A 49 -9.78 14.63 11.10
CA MET A 49 -10.20 13.50 10.25
C MET A 49 -11.70 13.19 10.42
N SER A 50 -12.51 14.16 10.86
CA SER A 50 -13.91 13.93 11.28
C SER A 50 -14.88 13.60 10.14
N SER A 51 -14.50 13.82 8.88
CA SER A 51 -15.33 13.57 7.70
C SER A 51 -14.48 13.17 6.49
N PRO A 52 -15.07 12.56 5.45
CA PRO A 52 -14.37 12.25 4.20
C PRO A 52 -13.69 13.47 3.58
N THR A 53 -14.35 14.62 3.56
CA THR A 53 -13.78 15.88 3.06
C THR A 53 -12.59 16.33 3.89
N ALA A 54 -12.66 16.22 5.23
CA ALA A 54 -11.55 16.55 6.11
C ALA A 54 -10.35 15.62 5.86
N ILE A 55 -10.58 14.31 5.70
CA ILE A 55 -9.53 13.31 5.43
C ILE A 55 -8.87 13.57 4.07
N LEU A 56 -9.64 13.80 3.01
CA LEU A 56 -9.12 14.06 1.65
C LEU A 56 -8.31 15.36 1.58
N GLY A 57 -8.72 16.38 2.32
CA GLY A 57 -8.03 17.67 2.42
C GLY A 57 -6.85 17.68 3.40
N ASN A 58 -6.64 16.62 4.18
CA ASN A 58 -5.66 16.62 5.25
C ASN A 58 -4.22 16.50 4.70
N PRO A 59 -3.33 17.51 4.92
CA PRO A 59 -1.98 17.50 4.38
C PRO A 59 -1.10 16.39 4.96
N MET A 60 -1.32 15.98 6.21
CA MET A 60 -0.58 14.89 6.85
C MET A 60 -0.97 13.54 6.26
N VAL A 61 -2.25 13.32 5.98
CA VAL A 61 -2.72 12.12 5.25
C VAL A 61 -2.08 12.07 3.86
N ARG A 62 -2.11 13.17 3.11
CA ARG A 62 -1.47 13.22 1.77
C ARG A 62 0.03 12.92 1.83
N ALA A 63 0.73 13.56 2.76
CA ALA A 63 2.18 13.36 2.92
C ALA A 63 2.53 11.93 3.35
N HIS A 64 1.75 11.33 4.26
CA HIS A 64 1.98 9.96 4.70
C HIS A 64 1.62 8.95 3.62
N GLY A 65 0.53 9.16 2.88
CA GLY A 65 0.16 8.32 1.74
C GLY A 65 1.27 8.24 0.69
N LYS A 66 1.91 9.37 0.38
CA LYS A 66 3.11 9.39 -0.47
C LYS A 66 4.24 8.53 0.09
N LYS A 67 4.52 8.61 1.40
CA LYS A 67 5.57 7.78 2.05
C LYS A 67 5.25 6.28 1.96
N VAL A 68 4.01 5.91 2.22
CA VAL A 68 3.52 4.52 2.09
C VAL A 68 3.74 4.01 0.68
N LEU A 69 3.25 4.74 -0.33
CA LEU A 69 3.38 4.28 -1.72
C LEU A 69 4.84 4.33 -2.21
N THR A 70 5.67 5.25 -1.71
CA THR A 70 7.12 5.21 -1.96
C THR A 70 7.75 3.90 -1.45
N SER A 71 7.31 3.39 -0.31
CA SER A 71 7.78 2.08 0.21
C SER A 71 7.37 0.92 -0.70
N PHE A 72 6.20 0.97 -1.34
CA PHE A 72 5.83 0.00 -2.37
C PHE A 72 6.79 0.06 -3.57
N GLY A 73 7.27 1.25 -3.93
CA GLY A 73 8.30 1.41 -4.95
C GLY A 73 9.61 0.71 -4.62
N GLU A 74 10.02 0.68 -3.34
CA GLU A 74 11.17 -0.11 -2.90
C GLU A 74 10.90 -1.62 -3.03
N ALA A 75 9.67 -2.07 -2.81
CA ALA A 75 9.27 -3.46 -3.09
C ALA A 75 9.38 -3.79 -4.59
N VAL A 76 8.91 -2.90 -5.47
CA VAL A 76 8.99 -3.06 -6.93
C VAL A 76 10.44 -3.17 -7.41
N LYS A 77 11.37 -2.41 -6.82
CA LYS A 77 12.80 -2.50 -7.12
C LYS A 77 13.44 -3.79 -6.60
N ASN A 78 12.85 -4.43 -5.59
CA ASN A 78 13.43 -5.55 -4.86
C ASN A 78 12.47 -6.77 -4.80
N LEU A 79 11.79 -7.11 -5.90
CA LEU A 79 10.73 -8.14 -5.94
C LEU A 79 11.14 -9.48 -5.33
N ASP A 80 12.40 -9.90 -5.53
CA ASP A 80 12.92 -11.18 -5.01
C ASP A 80 13.38 -11.09 -3.52
N SER A 81 13.37 -9.89 -2.94
CA SER A 81 13.89 -9.59 -1.59
C SER A 81 12.95 -8.73 -0.74
N ILE A 82 11.64 -8.73 -1.04
CA ILE A 82 10.63 -7.91 -0.34
C ILE A 82 10.67 -8.14 1.18
N LYS A 83 10.77 -9.39 1.65
CA LYS A 83 10.83 -9.70 3.08
C LYS A 83 11.96 -8.95 3.79
N LYS A 84 13.15 -8.91 3.20
CA LYS A 84 14.31 -8.18 3.74
C LYS A 84 14.09 -6.67 3.68
N CYS A 85 13.53 -6.18 2.58
CA CYS A 85 13.22 -4.77 2.37
C CYS A 85 12.27 -4.20 3.45
N PHE A 86 11.31 -5.00 3.93
CA PHE A 86 10.28 -4.57 4.88
C PHE A 86 10.56 -4.95 6.34
N ALA A 87 11.69 -5.61 6.65
CA ALA A 87 11.96 -6.10 8.01
C ALA A 87 11.90 -5.00 9.09
N GLN A 88 12.49 -3.83 8.85
CA GLN A 88 12.42 -2.72 9.81
C GLN A 88 11.00 -2.14 9.95
N LEU A 89 10.24 -2.10 8.84
CA LEU A 89 8.85 -1.65 8.88
C LEU A 89 7.94 -2.66 9.57
N SER A 90 8.21 -3.96 9.44
CA SER A 90 7.50 -5.01 10.17
C SER A 90 7.63 -4.80 11.68
N LYS A 91 8.86 -4.61 12.18
CA LYS A 91 9.12 -4.30 13.60
C LYS A 91 8.42 -3.03 14.07
N LEU A 92 8.48 -1.97 13.27
CA LEU A 92 7.79 -0.72 13.60
C LEU A 92 6.28 -0.94 13.76
N HIS A 93 5.64 -1.57 12.77
CA HIS A 93 4.20 -1.74 12.80
C HIS A 93 3.74 -2.76 13.86
N CYS A 94 4.56 -3.79 14.14
CA CYS A 94 4.35 -4.80 15.17
C CYS A 94 4.58 -4.27 16.58
N ASP A 95 5.83 -3.94 16.90
CA ASP A 95 6.28 -3.76 18.27
C ASP A 95 5.89 -2.39 18.83
N LYS A 96 5.72 -1.39 17.95
CA LYS A 96 5.46 0.00 18.37
C LYS A 96 4.05 0.47 18.07
N LEU A 97 3.54 0.15 16.87
CA LEU A 97 2.24 0.65 16.43
C LEU A 97 1.10 -0.33 16.69
N HIS A 98 1.41 -1.62 16.93
CA HIS A 98 0.45 -2.70 17.17
C HIS A 98 -0.69 -2.73 16.13
N VAL A 99 -0.32 -2.63 14.86
CA VAL A 99 -1.28 -2.63 13.73
C VAL A 99 -1.67 -4.06 13.38
N ASP A 100 -2.91 -4.45 13.67
CA ASP A 100 -3.40 -5.78 13.27
C ASP A 100 -3.09 -6.07 11.77
N PRO A 101 -2.42 -7.20 11.46
CA PRO A 101 -1.98 -7.53 10.10
C PRO A 101 -3.08 -7.51 9.03
N GLU A 102 -4.34 -7.70 9.41
CA GLU A 102 -5.46 -7.61 8.49
C GLU A 102 -5.55 -6.22 7.83
N ASN A 103 -5.14 -5.16 8.54
CA ASN A 103 -5.13 -3.80 7.97
C ASN A 103 -4.12 -3.64 6.82
N PHE A 104 -3.04 -4.43 6.77
CA PHE A 104 -2.13 -4.43 5.62
C PHE A 104 -2.81 -5.01 4.38
N ARG A 105 -3.62 -6.05 4.57
CA ARG A 105 -4.41 -6.67 3.50
C ARG A 105 -5.44 -5.68 2.95
N LEU A 106 -6.16 -4.99 3.84
CA LEU A 106 -7.15 -3.96 3.48
C LEU A 106 -6.53 -2.81 2.69
N LEU A 107 -5.37 -2.30 3.13
CA LEU A 107 -4.64 -1.28 2.37
C LEU A 107 -4.21 -1.79 0.99
N GLY A 108 -3.77 -3.05 0.89
CA GLY A 108 -3.45 -3.69 -0.38
C GLY A 108 -4.64 -3.70 -1.35
N ASP A 109 -5.82 -4.09 -0.89
CA ASP A 109 -7.03 -4.12 -1.74
C ASP A 109 -7.47 -2.71 -2.15
N ILE A 110 -7.38 -1.72 -1.26
CA ILE A 110 -7.64 -0.32 -1.59
C ILE A 110 -6.66 0.17 -2.67
N LEU A 111 -5.38 -0.20 -2.58
CA LEU A 111 -4.39 0.17 -3.59
C LEU A 111 -4.72 -0.44 -4.95
N ILE A 112 -5.19 -1.70 -5.01
CA ILE A 112 -5.65 -2.33 -6.26
C ILE A 112 -6.78 -1.52 -6.91
N ILE A 113 -7.76 -1.08 -6.12
CA ILE A 113 -8.88 -0.26 -6.60
C ILE A 113 -8.39 1.10 -7.11
N VAL A 114 -7.45 1.74 -6.40
CA VAL A 114 -6.87 3.03 -6.81
C VAL A 114 -6.10 2.90 -8.12
N LEU A 115 -5.27 1.85 -8.27
CA LEU A 115 -4.53 1.60 -9.52
C LEU A 115 -5.49 1.34 -10.69
N ALA A 116 -6.54 0.54 -10.47
CA ALA A 116 -7.56 0.30 -11.49
C ALA A 116 -8.26 1.60 -11.93
N ALA A 117 -8.63 2.45 -10.98
CA ALA A 117 -9.29 3.73 -11.27
C ALA A 117 -8.39 4.71 -12.05
N ASN A 118 -7.10 4.74 -11.75
CA ASN A 118 -6.14 5.66 -12.37
C ASN A 118 -5.61 5.18 -13.73
N HIS A 119 -5.64 3.87 -14.01
CA HIS A 119 -5.05 3.30 -15.23
C HIS A 119 -6.05 2.61 -16.17
N GLY A 120 -7.32 2.47 -15.75
CA GLY A 120 -8.41 2.01 -16.60
C GLY A 120 -8.09 0.72 -17.36
N LYS A 121 -8.13 0.77 -18.71
CA LYS A 121 -7.88 -0.39 -19.57
C LYS A 121 -6.46 -0.94 -19.49
N GLU A 122 -5.48 -0.14 -19.05
CA GLU A 122 -4.11 -0.63 -18.86
C GLU A 122 -4.00 -1.58 -17.66
N PHE A 123 -4.91 -1.46 -16.68
CA PHE A 123 -5.00 -2.36 -15.54
C PHE A 123 -5.81 -3.61 -15.92
N SER A 124 -5.26 -4.39 -16.86
CA SER A 124 -5.88 -5.63 -17.34
C SER A 124 -6.02 -6.68 -16.24
N PRO A 125 -6.84 -7.75 -16.42
CA PRO A 125 -6.94 -8.82 -15.44
C PRO A 125 -5.60 -9.48 -15.08
N ALA A 126 -4.69 -9.63 -16.06
CA ALA A 126 -3.35 -10.15 -15.81
C ALA A 126 -2.50 -9.17 -14.98
N CYS A 127 -2.57 -7.87 -15.28
CA CYS A 127 -1.91 -6.83 -14.48
C CYS A 127 -2.45 -6.82 -13.04
N GLN A 128 -3.77 -6.89 -12.87
CA GLN A 128 -4.42 -7.00 -11.57
C GLN A 128 -3.93 -8.24 -10.81
N ALA A 129 -3.84 -9.40 -11.45
CA ALA A 129 -3.36 -10.62 -10.79
C ALA A 129 -1.92 -10.46 -10.27
N ALA A 130 -1.03 -9.90 -11.08
CA ALA A 130 0.37 -9.63 -10.68
C ALA A 130 0.45 -8.62 -9.52
N TRP A 131 -0.33 -7.54 -9.57
CA TRP A 131 -0.39 -6.56 -8.50
C TRP A 131 -1.07 -7.09 -7.23
N GLN A 132 -2.09 -7.93 -7.35
CA GLN A 132 -2.74 -8.55 -6.20
C GLN A 132 -1.77 -9.47 -5.46
N LYS A 133 -0.96 -10.22 -6.21
CA LYS A 133 0.16 -10.99 -5.65
C LYS A 133 1.16 -10.06 -4.96
N MET A 134 1.56 -8.96 -5.61
CA MET A 134 2.48 -7.96 -5.05
C MET A 134 2.01 -7.43 -3.70
N VAL A 135 0.78 -6.92 -3.60
CA VAL A 135 0.26 -6.36 -2.34
C VAL A 135 0.14 -7.42 -1.23
N ARG A 136 -0.18 -8.67 -1.57
CA ARG A 136 -0.19 -9.79 -0.62
C ARG A 136 1.20 -10.14 -0.09
N VAL A 137 2.22 -10.10 -0.95
CA VAL A 137 3.61 -10.36 -0.55
C VAL A 137 4.13 -9.24 0.36
N VAL A 138 3.79 -7.98 0.07
CA VAL A 138 4.11 -6.84 0.95
C VAL A 138 3.40 -6.98 2.30
N ALA A 139 2.10 -7.30 2.31
CA ALA A 139 1.36 -7.52 3.55
C ALA A 139 1.95 -8.66 4.39
N HIS A 140 2.30 -9.79 3.75
CA HIS A 140 2.95 -10.92 4.43
C HIS A 140 4.34 -10.55 4.98
N ALA A 141 5.11 -9.74 4.23
CA ALA A 141 6.42 -9.26 4.70
C ALA A 141 6.29 -8.32 5.92
N LEU A 142 5.26 -7.46 5.96
CA LEU A 142 4.97 -6.60 7.11
C LEU A 142 4.44 -7.37 8.32
N ALA A 143 3.72 -8.47 8.10
CA ALA A 143 3.20 -9.33 9.16
C ALA A 143 4.27 -10.24 9.80
N HIS A 144 5.51 -10.23 9.32
CA HIS A 144 6.51 -11.21 9.73
C HIS A 144 6.85 -11.20 11.22
N GLU A 145 6.93 -10.04 11.87
CA GLU A 145 7.27 -9.99 13.30
C GLU A 145 6.09 -10.38 14.21
N TYR A 146 4.89 -10.58 13.65
CA TYR A 146 3.74 -11.09 14.40
C TYR A 146 3.75 -12.62 14.51
N HIS A 147 4.35 -13.32 13.53
CA HIS A 147 4.34 -14.79 13.37
C HIS A 147 5.61 -15.35 12.73
#